data_AF-P72476-F1
#
_entry.id   AF-P72476-F1
#
_cell.length_a   1.000
_cell.length_b   1.000
_cell.length_c   1.000
_cell.angle_alpha   90.00
_cell.angle_beta   90.00
_cell.angle_gamma   90.00
#
_symmetry.space_group_name_H-M   'P 1'
#
loop_
_entity.id
_entity.type
_entity.pdbx_description
1 polymer ?
#
loop_
_entity_poly.entity_id
_entity_poly.type
_entity_poly.pdbx_seq_one_letter_code
_entity_poly.pdbx_strand_id
1 'polypeptide(L)'
;LAVREFVNHNYLFSDLHARGKYPNYIKRYFKDNNIDIQMAEGDKELMLENTVDFISFSYYMSVAAAHNPEDYNSGRGNVLGGLSNPYLQASEWGWQI
;
A
#
# COMPACT_ATOMS: atom_id res chain seq x y z
N LEU A 1 11.70 0.02 -7.78
CA LEU A 1 12.23 0.59 -6.51
C LEU A 1 11.28 0.17 -5.40
N ALA A 2 11.77 -0.48 -4.34
CA ALA A 2 10.97 -1.08 -3.27
C ALA A 2 9.92 -0.12 -2.67
N VAL A 3 10.26 1.16 -2.50
CA VAL A 3 9.33 2.21 -2.04
C VAL A 3 8.06 2.29 -2.90
N ARG A 4 8.22 2.27 -4.23
CA ARG A 4 7.09 2.42 -5.15
C ARG A 4 6.16 1.22 -5.08
N GLU A 5 6.72 0.03 -4.89
CA GLU A 5 5.94 -1.18 -4.73
C GLU A 5 5.15 -1.17 -3.43
N PHE A 6 5.79 -0.83 -2.30
CA PHE A 6 5.13 -0.70 -1.01
C PHE A 6 3.95 0.30 -1.05
N VAL A 7 4.20 1.49 -1.62
CA VAL A 7 3.18 2.54 -1.72
C VAL A 7 2.04 2.16 -2.68
N ASN A 8 2.35 1.51 -3.80
CA ASN A 8 1.32 1.06 -4.76
C ASN A 8 0.35 0.03 -4.15
N HIS A 9 0.83 -0.86 -3.27
CA HIS A 9 -0.05 -1.81 -2.58
C HIS A 9 -1.05 -1.09 -1.67
N ASN A 10 -0.62 -0.02 -1.00
CA ASN A 10 -1.52 0.80 -0.19
C ASN A 10 -2.49 1.63 -1.06
N TYR A 11 -1.99 2.24 -2.14
CA TYR A 11 -2.82 3.06 -3.02
C TYR A 11 -3.81 2.29 -3.89
N LEU A 12 -3.61 0.99 -4.10
CA LEU A 12 -4.52 0.17 -4.91
C LEU A 12 -5.98 0.36 -4.50
N PHE A 13 -6.26 0.28 -3.21
CA PHE A 13 -7.61 0.34 -2.67
C PHE A 13 -8.19 1.75 -2.74
N SER A 14 -7.39 2.78 -2.38
CA SER A 14 -7.83 4.16 -2.51
C SER A 14 -8.07 4.56 -3.96
N ASP A 15 -7.23 4.10 -4.90
CA ASP A 15 -7.41 4.34 -6.33
C ASP A 15 -8.67 3.65 -6.84
N LEU A 16 -8.96 2.45 -6.38
CA LEU A 16 -10.18 1.73 -6.74
C LEU A 16 -11.42 2.51 -6.28
N HIS A 17 -11.45 2.96 -5.02
CA HIS A 17 -12.58 3.70 -4.46
C HIS A 17 -12.74 5.13 -5.00
N ALA A 18 -11.64 5.84 -5.25
CA ALA A 18 -11.69 7.26 -5.65
C ALA A 18 -11.62 7.47 -7.17
N ARG A 19 -11.13 6.49 -7.93
CA ARG A 19 -11.00 6.59 -9.40
C ARG A 19 -11.85 5.58 -10.15
N GLY A 20 -12.51 4.66 -9.44
CA GLY A 20 -13.48 3.72 -10.01
C GLY A 20 -12.88 2.70 -10.96
N LYS A 21 -11.57 2.45 -10.91
CA LYS A 21 -10.89 1.52 -11.81
C LYS A 21 -9.60 0.95 -11.24
N TYR A 22 -9.25 -0.25 -11.69
CA TYR A 22 -7.95 -0.84 -11.38
C TYR A 22 -6.81 -0.02 -12.00
N PRO A 23 -5.84 0.43 -11.19
CA PRO A 23 -4.72 1.24 -11.67
C PRO A 23 -3.76 0.41 -12.53
N ASN A 24 -3.14 1.03 -13.54
CA ASN A 24 -2.26 0.30 -14.46
C ASN A 24 -1.04 -0.35 -13.78
N TYR A 25 -0.57 0.21 -12.65
CA TYR A 25 0.60 -0.32 -11.96
C TYR A 25 0.35 -1.68 -11.29
N ILE A 26 -0.91 -2.03 -10.97
CA ILE A 26 -1.21 -3.31 -10.28
C ILE A 26 -1.37 -4.47 -11.28
N LYS A 27 -1.64 -4.18 -12.55
CA LYS A 27 -1.82 -5.22 -13.58
C LYS A 27 -0.62 -6.16 -13.67
N ARG A 28 0.59 -5.62 -13.53
CA ARG A 28 1.81 -6.43 -13.49
C ARG A 28 1.86 -7.30 -12.24
N TYR A 29 1.54 -6.74 -11.07
CA TYR A 29 1.49 -7.50 -9.82
C TYR A 29 0.50 -8.67 -9.92
N PHE A 30 -0.69 -8.46 -10.47
CA PHE A 30 -1.66 -9.54 -10.68
C PHE A 30 -1.12 -10.63 -11.60
N LYS A 31 -0.52 -10.24 -12.73
CA LYS A 31 0.09 -11.19 -13.66
C LYS A 31 1.20 -12.01 -12.99
N ASP A 32 2.11 -11.34 -12.29
CA ASP A 32 3.29 -11.95 -11.66
C ASP A 32 2.90 -12.88 -10.48
N ASN A 33 1.69 -12.70 -9.91
CA ASN A 33 1.16 -13.51 -8.80
C ASN A 33 -0.01 -14.44 -9.23
N ASN A 34 -0.25 -14.61 -10.53
CA ASN A 34 -1.35 -15.44 -11.05
C ASN A 34 -2.74 -15.07 -10.49
N ILE A 35 -2.98 -13.78 -10.27
CA ILE A 35 -4.25 -13.25 -9.81
C ILE A 35 -5.10 -12.90 -11.03
N ASP A 36 -6.25 -13.54 -11.17
CA ASP A 36 -7.26 -13.23 -12.18
C ASP A 36 -8.54 -12.74 -11.51
N ILE A 37 -8.89 -11.47 -11.75
CA ILE A 37 -10.08 -10.85 -11.19
C ILE A 37 -11.26 -11.15 -12.10
N GLN A 38 -12.18 -12.00 -11.62
CA GLN A 38 -13.45 -12.23 -12.29
C GLN A 38 -14.31 -10.97 -12.18
N MET A 39 -14.57 -10.32 -13.32
CA MET A 39 -15.44 -9.16 -13.43
C MET A 39 -16.74 -9.59 -14.09
N ALA A 40 -17.88 -9.33 -13.44
CA ALA A 40 -19.18 -9.49 -14.05
C ALA A 40 -19.46 -8.38 -15.07
N GLU A 41 -20.45 -8.61 -15.94
CA GLU A 41 -20.96 -7.58 -16.84
C GLU A 41 -21.49 -6.39 -16.02
N GLY A 42 -21.03 -5.17 -16.33
CA GLY A 42 -21.42 -3.95 -15.62
C GLY A 42 -20.56 -3.56 -14.42
N ASP A 43 -19.63 -4.41 -13.94
CA ASP A 43 -18.81 -4.08 -12.77
C ASP A 43 -17.92 -2.85 -13.02
N LYS A 44 -17.39 -2.69 -14.24
CA LYS A 44 -16.51 -1.55 -14.58
C LYS A 44 -17.29 -0.24 -14.56
N GLU A 45 -18.49 -0.25 -15.12
CA GLU A 45 -19.41 0.88 -15.16
C GLU A 45 -19.82 1.25 -13.74
N LEU A 46 -20.23 0.26 -12.93
CA LEU A 46 -20.62 0.46 -11.55
C LEU A 46 -19.50 1.07 -10.71
N MET A 47 -18.25 0.60 -10.86
CA MET A 47 -17.10 1.18 -10.17
C MET A 47 -16.84 2.64 -10.59
N LEU A 48 -16.96 2.97 -11.88
CA LEU A 48 -16.74 4.32 -12.40
C LEU A 48 -17.81 5.31 -11.95
N GLU A 49 -19.07 4.87 -11.87
CA GLU A 49 -20.21 5.71 -11.49
C GLU A 49 -20.32 5.93 -9.98
N ASN A 50 -19.71 5.07 -9.16
CA ASN A 50 -19.86 5.06 -7.70
C ASN A 50 -18.52 5.27 -6.96
N THR A 51 -17.83 6.38 -7.26
CA THR A 51 -16.63 6.78 -6.52
C THR A 51 -16.96 7.52 -5.23
N VAL A 52 -16.09 7.43 -4.23
CA VAL A 52 -16.25 8.14 -2.95
C VAL A 52 -16.08 9.65 -3.10
N ASP A 53 -16.86 10.44 -2.33
CA ASP A 53 -16.73 11.90 -2.29
C ASP A 53 -15.50 12.37 -1.51
N PHE A 54 -15.07 11.59 -0.52
CA PHE A 54 -13.90 11.87 0.30
C PHE A 54 -13.20 10.59 0.74
N ILE A 55 -11.91 10.71 1.06
CA ILE A 55 -11.11 9.65 1.67
C ILE A 55 -10.82 10.05 3.12
N SER A 56 -11.20 9.19 4.06
CA SER A 56 -10.66 9.21 5.42
C SER A 56 -9.54 8.18 5.54
N PHE A 57 -8.56 8.46 6.39
CA PHE A 57 -7.48 7.53 6.68
C PHE A 57 -7.04 7.67 8.13
N SER A 58 -6.59 6.56 8.71
CA SER A 58 -5.91 6.56 10.01
C SER A 58 -4.42 6.77 9.80
N TYR A 59 -3.82 7.68 10.56
CA TYR A 59 -2.37 7.88 10.58
C TYR A 59 -1.83 7.66 11.98
N TYR A 60 -0.87 6.74 12.09
CA TYR A 60 -0.20 6.42 13.34
C TYR A 60 1.31 6.74 13.27
N MET A 61 1.97 6.33 12.19
CA MET A 61 3.40 6.58 11.95
C MET A 61 3.75 6.49 10.46
N SER A 62 4.96 6.93 10.11
CA SER A 62 5.58 6.70 8.82
C SER A 62 6.40 5.40 8.80
N VAL A 63 6.86 4.98 7.62
CA VAL A 63 7.72 3.79 7.46
C VAL A 63 8.98 4.13 6.67
N ALA A 64 10.10 3.48 7.01
CA ALA A 64 11.33 3.56 6.25
C ALA A 64 11.45 2.36 5.29
N ALA A 65 11.95 2.63 4.09
CA ALA A 65 12.26 1.61 3.09
C ALA A 65 13.63 1.92 2.46
N ALA A 66 14.44 0.88 2.26
CA ALA A 66 15.78 0.97 1.71
C ALA A 66 15.87 0.31 0.32
N HIS A 67 16.92 0.62 -0.43
CA HIS A 67 17.21 -0.07 -1.69
C HIS A 67 17.58 -1.54 -1.45
N ASN A 68 18.32 -1.82 -0.38
CA ASN A 68 18.73 -3.13 0.08
C ASN A 68 18.05 -3.43 1.44
N PRO A 69 16.87 -4.06 1.45
CA PRO A 69 16.13 -4.30 2.70
C PRO A 69 16.85 -5.26 3.64
N GLU A 70 17.59 -6.24 3.10
CA GLU A 70 18.31 -7.27 3.85
C GLU A 70 19.40 -6.71 4.78
N ASP A 71 19.86 -5.48 4.53
CA ASP A 71 20.86 -4.80 5.36
C ASP A 71 20.27 -4.24 6.66
N TYR A 72 18.94 -4.33 6.86
CA TYR A 72 18.21 -3.71 7.96
C TYR A 72 17.24 -4.67 8.65
N ASN A 73 16.98 -4.43 9.94
CA ASN A 73 15.99 -5.20 10.71
C ASN A 73 14.58 -4.63 10.52
N SER A 74 13.56 -5.48 10.57
CA SER A 74 12.16 -5.05 10.66
C SER A 74 11.83 -4.51 12.06
N GLY A 75 11.09 -3.39 12.12
CA GLY A 75 10.66 -2.81 13.40
C GLY A 75 9.56 -3.64 14.11
N ARG A 76 9.67 -3.81 15.43
CA ARG A 76 8.73 -4.61 16.25
C ARG A 76 7.29 -4.07 16.28
N GLY A 77 7.09 -2.76 16.11
CA GLY A 77 5.79 -2.09 16.26
C GLY A 77 4.99 -1.92 14.97
N ASN A 78 5.46 -2.46 13.84
CA ASN A 78 4.90 -2.14 12.53
C ASN A 78 3.98 -3.26 12.02
N VAL A 79 2.67 -3.08 12.24
CA VAL A 79 1.63 -3.97 11.68
C VAL A 79 1.69 -4.00 10.14
N LEU A 80 2.18 -2.92 9.52
CA LEU A 80 2.32 -2.78 8.07
C LEU A 80 3.74 -3.10 7.55
N GLY A 81 4.65 -3.58 8.42
CA GLY A 81 6.06 -3.82 8.07
C GLY A 81 6.89 -2.54 7.91
N GLY A 82 8.10 -2.65 7.35
CA GLY A 82 9.03 -1.53 7.22
C GLY A 82 10.31 -1.69 8.06
N LEU A 83 11.35 -0.98 7.64
CA LEU A 83 12.70 -1.14 8.20
C LEU A 83 12.87 -0.26 9.45
N SER A 84 13.68 -0.74 10.39
CA SER A 84 14.11 0.05 11.53
C SER A 84 15.22 1.01 11.10
N ASN A 85 15.01 2.30 11.35
CA ASN A 85 16.02 3.32 11.11
C ASN A 85 16.98 3.41 12.32
N PRO A 86 18.28 3.09 12.19
CA PRO A 86 19.22 3.11 13.32
C PRO A 86 19.46 4.51 13.91
N TYR A 87 19.05 5.56 13.21
CA TYR A 87 19.24 6.95 13.63
C TYR A 87 18.04 7.55 14.38
N LEU A 88 16.94 6.80 14.55
CA LEU A 88 15.73 7.28 15.23
C LEU A 88 15.48 6.50 16.53
N GLN A 89 15.09 7.23 17.57
CA GLN A 89 14.60 6.62 18.81
C GLN A 89 13.20 6.03 18.58
N ALA A 90 12.89 4.96 19.31
CA ALA A 90 11.56 4.36 19.29
C ALA A 90 10.75 4.82 20.51
N SER A 91 9.45 5.01 20.33
CA SER A 91 8.49 5.21 21.42
C SER A 91 8.35 3.94 22.27
N GLU A 92 7.63 4.05 23.39
CA GLU A 92 7.29 2.90 24.25
C GLU A 92 6.50 1.81 23.50
N TRP A 93 5.84 2.18 22.39
CA TRP A 93 5.09 1.28 21.52
C TRP A 93 5.93 0.73 20.35
N GLY A 94 7.23 1.04 20.33
CA GLY A 94 8.16 0.60 19.28
C GLY A 94 8.07 1.36 17.96
N TRP A 95 7.36 2.50 17.92
CA TRP A 95 7.26 3.34 16.73
C TRP A 95 8.44 4.30 16.66
N GLN A 96 9.12 4.34 15.52
CA GLN A 96 10.20 5.30 15.28
C GLN A 96 9.61 6.55 14.64
N ILE A 97 9.55 7.64 15.40
CA ILE A 97 9.04 8.97 14.99
C ILE A 97 10.11 10.01 15.28
#